data_AF-A0A7X4IV37-F1
#
_entry.id   AF-A0A7X4IV37-F1
#
_cell.length_a   1.000
_cell.length_b   1.000
_cell.length_c   1.000
_cell.angle_alpha   90.00
_cell.angle_beta   90.00
_cell.angle_gamma   90.00
#
_symmetry.space_group_name_H-M   'P 1'
#
loop_
_entity.id
_entity.type
_entity.pdbx_description
1 polymer ?
#
loop_
_entity_poly.entity_id
_entity_poly.type
_entity_poly.pdbx_seq_one_letter_code
_entity_poly.pdbx_strand_id
1 'polypeptide(L)'
;TDARAAVWPVLDLMQTMPSFVYLIPVIAFFGIGKPPGIIATIVFGMPPVVRLTVLGFDGIPSSVREAAMSFGVSKTYMLFRVDLPLARPSIMAGVNQTILMCLSMVVIASLIGAKGLGEDVLDALTYANEGKGVLAGVAILLCAMVLDRIVQGRTRKD
;
A
#
# COMPACT_ATOMS: atom_id res chain seq x y z
N THR A 1 9.43 -21.60 -5.08
CA THR A 1 8.85 -22.04 -3.79
C THR A 1 9.63 -21.46 -2.61
N ASP A 2 10.96 -21.38 -2.68
CA ASP A 2 11.79 -20.90 -1.55
C ASP A 2 11.69 -19.39 -1.28
N ALA A 3 11.67 -18.55 -2.33
CA ALA A 3 11.53 -17.11 -2.16
C ALA A 3 10.19 -16.70 -1.52
N ARG A 4 9.10 -17.42 -1.82
CA ARG A 4 7.78 -17.18 -1.20
C ARG A 4 7.80 -17.56 0.28
N ALA A 5 8.45 -18.67 0.63
CA ALA A 5 8.57 -19.11 2.03
C ALA A 5 9.39 -18.12 2.87
N ALA A 6 10.36 -17.42 2.27
CA ALA A 6 11.12 -16.37 2.96
C ALA A 6 10.37 -15.03 3.04
N VAL A 7 9.67 -14.62 1.98
CA VAL A 7 9.02 -13.31 1.89
C VAL A 7 7.69 -13.28 2.67
N TRP A 8 6.91 -14.36 2.69
CA TRP A 8 5.60 -14.37 3.35
C TRP A 8 5.65 -14.05 4.85
N PRO A 9 6.53 -14.69 5.64
CA PRO A 9 6.66 -14.37 7.06
C PRO A 9 7.04 -12.91 7.32
N VAL A 10 7.87 -12.32 6.45
CA VAL A 10 8.26 -10.90 6.56
C VAL A 10 7.05 -10.00 6.30
N LEU A 11 6.26 -10.31 5.26
CA LEU A 11 5.04 -9.56 4.96
C LEU A 11 3.96 -9.75 6.04
N ASP A 12 3.88 -10.94 6.66
CA ASP A 12 3.03 -11.20 7.82
C ASP A 12 3.48 -10.37 9.02
N LEU A 13 4.77 -10.33 9.34
CA LEU A 13 5.31 -9.48 10.40
C LEU A 13 4.95 -8.00 10.15
N MET A 14 5.12 -7.54 8.91
CA MET A 14 4.83 -6.18 8.49
C MET A 14 3.37 -5.76 8.68
N GLN A 15 2.43 -6.70 8.59
CA GLN A 15 1.00 -6.42 8.66
C GLN A 15 0.36 -6.78 10.01
N THR A 16 0.93 -7.75 10.74
CA THR A 16 0.35 -8.27 11.99
C THR A 16 0.79 -7.50 13.22
N MET A 17 1.94 -6.81 13.17
CA MET A 17 2.36 -5.97 14.29
C MET A 17 1.47 -4.73 14.40
N PRO A 18 1.01 -4.36 15.60
CA PRO A 18 0.28 -3.11 15.80
C PRO A 18 1.12 -1.92 15.34
N SER A 19 0.49 -0.95 14.66
CA SER A 19 1.19 0.18 14.05
C SER A 19 2.05 0.99 15.02
N PHE A 20 1.64 1.09 16.30
CA PHE A 20 2.43 1.77 17.35
C PHE A 20 3.72 1.04 17.70
N VAL A 21 3.69 -0.30 17.74
CA VAL A 21 4.87 -1.12 18.01
C VAL A 21 5.90 -0.93 16.90
N TYR A 22 5.42 -0.75 15.67
CA TYR A 22 6.24 -0.47 14.49
C TYR A 22 7.05 0.83 14.58
N LEU A 23 6.56 1.82 15.32
CA LEU A 23 7.25 3.10 15.48
C LEU A 23 8.48 2.99 16.37
N ILE A 24 8.49 2.09 17.36
CA ILE A 24 9.60 1.96 18.33
C ILE A 24 10.95 1.73 17.65
N PRO A 25 11.15 0.69 16.81
CA PRO A 25 12.43 0.49 16.14
C PRO A 25 12.74 1.62 15.16
N VAL A 26 11.74 2.13 14.43
CA VAL A 26 11.95 3.21 13.45
C VAL A 26 12.46 4.47 14.15
N ILE A 27 11.90 4.83 15.31
CA ILE A 27 12.39 5.96 16.12
C ILE A 27 13.79 5.68 16.66
N ALA A 28 14.05 4.47 17.14
CA ALA A 28 15.36 4.11 17.70
C ALA A 28 16.50 4.27 16.67
N PHE A 29 16.23 3.97 15.39
CA PHE A 29 17.23 4.07 14.33
C PHE A 29 17.24 5.43 13.61
N PHE A 30 16.10 6.10 13.46
CA PHE A 30 15.95 7.29 12.60
C PHE A 30 15.51 8.56 13.35
N GLY A 31 15.26 8.48 14.66
CA GLY A 31 14.79 9.58 15.48
C GLY A 31 13.31 9.92 15.25
N ILE A 32 12.94 11.17 15.55
CA ILE A 32 11.57 11.68 15.47
C ILE A 32 11.47 12.62 14.27
N GLY A 33 10.31 12.65 13.60
CA GLY A 33 10.01 13.59 12.53
C GLY A 33 9.39 12.97 11.29
N LYS A 34 9.50 13.67 10.16
CA LYS A 34 8.92 13.23 8.88
C LYS A 34 9.60 11.98 8.28
N PRO A 35 10.95 11.88 8.21
CA PRO A 35 11.61 10.71 7.63
C PRO A 35 11.17 9.36 8.23
N PRO A 36 11.16 9.16 9.57
CA PRO A 36 10.70 7.91 10.17
C PRO A 36 9.21 7.63 9.88
N GLY A 37 8.37 8.66 9.82
CA GLY A 37 6.96 8.52 9.44
C GLY A 37 6.77 7.98 8.02
N ILE A 38 7.57 8.45 7.06
CA ILE A 38 7.55 7.94 5.67
C ILE A 38 7.99 6.47 5.63
N ILE A 39 9.07 6.12 6.33
CA ILE A 39 9.58 4.75 6.38
C ILE A 39 8.51 3.81 6.96
N ALA A 40 7.93 4.17 8.11
CA ALA A 40 6.88 3.38 8.74
C ALA A 40 5.66 3.20 7.82
N THR A 41 5.29 4.25 7.08
CA THR A 41 4.19 4.21 6.10
C THR A 41 4.47 3.26 4.94
N ILE A 42 5.67 3.29 4.38
CA ILE A 42 6.08 2.37 3.30
C ILE A 42 6.04 0.93 3.78
N VAL A 43 6.61 0.65 4.95
CA VAL A 43 6.67 -0.70 5.50
C VAL A 43 5.26 -1.23 5.78
N PHE A 44 4.39 -0.40 6.35
CA PHE A 44 3.02 -0.78 6.66
C PHE A 44 2.14 -0.95 5.40
N GLY A 45 2.34 -0.12 4.38
CA GLY A 45 1.55 -0.16 3.14
C GLY A 45 2.02 -1.18 2.10
N MET A 46 3.24 -1.73 2.22
CA MET A 46 3.80 -2.66 1.23
C MET A 46 3.12 -4.03 1.12
N PRO A 47 2.65 -4.68 2.21
CA PRO A 47 2.10 -6.04 2.12
C PRO A 47 0.92 -6.22 1.17
N PRO A 48 -0.12 -5.35 1.16
CA PRO A 48 -1.25 -5.47 0.23
C PRO A 48 -0.85 -5.50 -1.24
N VAL A 49 0.01 -4.58 -1.69
CA VAL A 49 0.41 -4.53 -3.12
C VAL A 49 1.20 -5.77 -3.51
N VAL A 50 2.09 -6.27 -2.65
CA VAL A 50 2.83 -7.50 -2.94
C VAL A 50 1.91 -8.71 -2.97
N ARG A 51 0.99 -8.84 -1.99
CA ARG A 51 -0.02 -9.90 -1.91
C ARG A 51 -0.89 -9.99 -3.14
N LEU A 52 -1.50 -8.87 -3.48
CA LEU A 52 -2.45 -8.83 -4.58
C LEU A 52 -1.75 -8.89 -5.95
N THR A 53 -0.48 -8.49 -6.03
CA THR A 53 0.33 -8.78 -7.23
C THR A 53 0.55 -10.28 -7.38
N VAL A 54 1.04 -10.96 -6.33
CA VAL A 54 1.27 -12.41 -6.38
C VAL A 54 -0.02 -13.18 -6.69
N LEU A 55 -1.13 -12.81 -6.06
CA LEU A 55 -2.45 -13.37 -6.33
C LEU A 55 -2.88 -13.16 -7.79
N GLY A 56 -2.59 -11.99 -8.35
CA GLY A 56 -2.89 -11.67 -9.75
C GLY A 56 -2.15 -12.58 -10.72
N PHE A 57 -0.88 -12.88 -10.45
CA PHE A 57 -0.10 -13.82 -11.26
C PHE A 57 -0.53 -15.28 -11.06
N ASP A 58 -0.84 -15.68 -9.82
CA ASP A 58 -1.33 -17.04 -9.52
C ASP A 58 -2.71 -17.31 -10.10
N GLY A 59 -3.51 -16.27 -10.33
CA GLY A 59 -4.82 -16.36 -10.97
C GLY A 59 -4.79 -16.55 -12.50
N ILE A 60 -3.62 -16.51 -13.14
CA ILE A 60 -3.49 -16.67 -14.60
C ILE A 60 -3.57 -18.16 -14.96
N PRO A 61 -4.53 -18.59 -15.81
CA PRO A 61 -4.63 -19.99 -16.22
C PRO A 61 -3.36 -20.46 -16.93
N SER A 62 -2.85 -21.64 -16.56
CA SER A 62 -1.65 -22.22 -17.18
C SER A 62 -1.80 -22.42 -18.69
N SER A 63 -3.01 -22.72 -19.16
CA SER A 63 -3.35 -22.89 -20.58
C SER A 63 -3.05 -21.64 -21.42
N VAL A 64 -3.27 -20.43 -20.87
CA VAL A 64 -2.96 -19.17 -21.56
C VAL A 64 -1.45 -19.04 -21.76
N ARG A 65 -0.69 -19.40 -20.72
CA ARG A 65 0.77 -19.35 -20.74
C ARG A 65 1.37 -20.42 -21.65
N GLU A 66 0.81 -21.63 -21.65
CA GLU A 66 1.19 -22.73 -22.56
C GLU A 66 0.90 -22.42 -24.02
N ALA A 67 -0.25 -21.78 -24.30
CA ALA A 67 -0.58 -21.31 -25.65
C ALA A 67 0.43 -20.26 -26.12
N ALA A 68 0.71 -19.23 -25.31
CA ALA A 68 1.70 -18.21 -25.65
C ALA A 68 3.12 -18.79 -25.83
N MET A 69 3.51 -19.80 -25.03
CA MET A 69 4.78 -20.51 -25.23
C MET A 69 4.82 -21.30 -26.55
N SER A 70 3.70 -21.90 -26.95
CA SER A 70 3.58 -22.62 -28.24
C SER A 70 3.79 -21.70 -29.45
N PHE A 71 3.52 -20.40 -29.31
CA PHE A 71 3.81 -19.39 -30.33
C PHE A 71 5.26 -18.85 -30.29
N GLY A 72 6.14 -19.39 -29.44
CA GLY A 72 7.56 -19.00 -29.38
C GLY A 72 7.83 -17.66 -28.70
N VAL A 73 6.92 -17.20 -27.84
CA VAL A 73 7.02 -15.90 -27.16
C VAL A 73 8.17 -15.89 -26.14
N SER A 74 8.96 -14.81 -26.13
CA SER A 74 10.06 -14.62 -25.16
C SER A 74 9.54 -14.35 -23.74
N LYS A 75 10.33 -14.68 -22.71
CA LYS A 75 9.95 -14.47 -21.30
C LYS A 75 9.57 -13.01 -20.98
N THR A 76 10.29 -12.05 -21.55
CA THR A 76 10.02 -10.62 -21.37
C THR A 76 8.69 -10.23 -22.03
N TYR A 77 8.43 -10.75 -23.24
CA TYR A 77 7.17 -10.49 -23.91
C TYR A 77 6.00 -11.15 -23.18
N MET A 78 6.17 -12.39 -22.68
CA MET A 78 5.19 -13.06 -21.83
C MET A 78 4.84 -12.19 -20.62
N LEU A 79 5.85 -11.71 -19.88
CA LEU A 79 5.63 -10.91 -18.69
C LEU A 79 4.88 -9.61 -19.00
N PHE A 80 5.35 -8.81 -19.95
CA PHE A 80 4.80 -7.47 -20.18
C PHE A 80 3.54 -7.43 -21.05
N ARG A 81 3.33 -8.44 -21.91
CA ARG A 81 2.21 -8.45 -22.88
C ARG A 81 1.13 -9.48 -22.57
N VAL A 82 1.41 -10.47 -21.72
CA VAL A 82 0.44 -11.50 -21.34
C VAL A 82 0.17 -11.45 -19.85
N ASP A 83 1.19 -11.67 -19.02
CA ASP A 83 0.97 -11.85 -17.58
C ASP A 83 0.58 -10.54 -16.89
N LEU A 84 1.30 -9.45 -17.14
CA LEU A 84 1.07 -8.16 -16.48
C LEU A 84 -0.31 -7.56 -16.81
N PRO A 85 -0.79 -7.56 -18.07
CA PRO A 85 -2.17 -7.16 -18.39
C PRO A 85 -3.24 -8.01 -17.69
N LEU A 86 -3.05 -9.33 -17.63
CA LEU A 86 -4.00 -10.25 -16.98
C LEU A 86 -4.02 -10.10 -15.45
N ALA A 87 -2.86 -9.86 -14.84
CA ALA A 87 -2.74 -9.62 -13.40
C ALA A 87 -3.14 -8.19 -12.99
N ARG A 88 -3.28 -7.25 -13.96
CA ARG A 88 -3.51 -5.82 -13.72
C ARG A 88 -4.67 -5.52 -12.76
N PRO A 89 -5.87 -6.14 -12.87
CA PRO A 89 -6.97 -5.83 -11.97
C PRO A 89 -6.61 -6.10 -10.50
N SER A 90 -5.90 -7.20 -10.24
CA SER A 90 -5.45 -7.58 -8.90
C SER A 90 -4.35 -6.64 -8.40
N ILE A 91 -3.37 -6.29 -9.23
CA ILE A 91 -2.33 -5.30 -8.88
C ILE A 91 -2.97 -3.97 -8.49
N MET A 92 -3.96 -3.50 -9.25
CA MET A 92 -4.65 -2.24 -8.99
C MET A 92 -5.50 -2.28 -7.71
N ALA A 93 -6.11 -3.42 -7.38
CA ALA A 93 -6.71 -3.64 -6.07
C ALA A 93 -5.67 -3.51 -4.94
N GLY A 94 -4.47 -4.04 -5.15
CA GLY A 94 -3.33 -3.91 -4.23
C GLY A 94 -2.87 -2.48 -4.02
N VAL A 95 -2.79 -1.71 -5.10
CA VAL A 95 -2.47 -0.28 -5.04
C VAL A 95 -3.54 0.48 -4.25
N ASN A 96 -4.82 0.21 -4.49
CA ASN A 96 -5.90 0.88 -3.74
C ASN A 96 -5.81 0.58 -2.23
N GLN A 97 -5.64 -0.69 -1.84
CA GLN A 97 -5.46 -1.05 -0.43
C GLN A 97 -4.23 -0.38 0.20
N THR A 98 -3.14 -0.29 -0.56
CA THR A 98 -1.91 0.39 -0.11
C THR A 98 -2.16 1.87 0.14
N ILE A 99 -2.88 2.57 -0.75
CA ILE A 99 -3.23 3.98 -0.56
C ILE A 99 -4.04 4.18 0.73
N LEU A 100 -5.06 3.34 0.94
CA LEU A 100 -5.89 3.41 2.14
C LEU A 100 -5.07 3.19 3.42
N MET A 101 -4.18 2.19 3.42
CA MET A 101 -3.28 1.93 4.56
C MET A 101 -2.30 3.07 4.79
N CYS A 102 -1.71 3.63 3.73
CA CYS A 102 -0.79 4.75 3.85
C CYS A 102 -1.47 5.99 4.43
N LEU A 103 -2.71 6.28 4.01
CA LEU A 103 -3.47 7.42 4.53
C LEU A 103 -3.91 7.21 5.99
N SER A 104 -4.26 5.99 6.37
CA SER A 104 -4.50 5.64 7.78
C SER A 104 -3.25 5.87 8.64
N MET A 105 -2.06 5.58 8.10
CA MET A 105 -0.80 5.77 8.80
C MET A 105 -0.41 7.25 8.99
N VAL A 106 -1.01 8.19 8.26
CA VAL A 106 -0.69 9.63 8.37
C VAL A 106 -0.94 10.16 9.79
N VAL A 107 -2.05 9.76 10.42
CA VAL A 107 -2.38 10.19 11.80
C VAL A 107 -1.42 9.56 12.81
N ILE A 108 -1.09 8.28 12.63
CA ILE A 108 -0.16 7.55 13.51
C ILE A 108 1.26 8.13 13.39
N ALA A 109 1.71 8.47 12.18
CA ALA A 109 3.01 9.10 11.95
C ALA A 109 3.11 10.47 12.64
N SER A 110 2.01 11.21 12.78
CA SER A 110 2.01 12.51 13.48
C SER A 110 2.32 12.40 14.97
N LEU A 111 2.08 11.24 15.61
CA LEU A 111 2.48 11.00 17.00
C LEU A 111 4.00 11.03 17.20
N ILE A 112 4.76 10.81 16.13
CA ILE A 112 6.23 10.88 16.14
C ILE A 112 6.73 12.14 15.44
N GLY A 113 5.93 13.21 15.44
CA GLY A 113 6.33 14.51 14.91
C GLY A 113 6.35 14.61 13.39
N ALA A 114 5.72 13.68 12.67
CA ALA A 114 5.49 13.84 11.24
C ALA A 114 4.39 14.88 11.00
N LYS A 115 4.79 16.11 10.66
CA LYS A 115 3.86 17.21 10.36
C LYS A 115 3.05 16.96 9.10
N GLY A 116 1.78 17.39 9.09
CA GLY A 116 0.86 17.25 7.95
C GLY A 116 -0.60 17.15 8.41
N LEU A 117 -1.49 16.66 7.54
CA LEU A 117 -2.92 16.52 7.87
C LEU A 117 -3.20 15.64 9.10
N GLY A 118 -2.31 14.69 9.40
CA GLY A 118 -2.42 13.85 10.60
C GLY A 118 -2.21 14.62 11.91
N GLU A 119 -1.45 15.72 11.87
CA GLU A 119 -1.20 16.60 13.01
C GLU A 119 -2.49 17.32 13.42
N ASP A 120 -3.27 17.78 12.43
CA ASP A 120 -4.55 18.43 12.70
C ASP A 120 -5.58 17.48 13.33
N VAL A 121 -5.58 16.20 12.92
CA VAL A 121 -6.40 15.16 13.55
C VAL A 121 -5.92 14.89 14.98
N LEU A 122 -4.61 14.77 15.17
CA LEU A 122 -4.02 14.50 16.47
C LEU A 122 -4.28 15.63 17.48
N ASP A 123 -4.13 16.88 17.04
CA ASP A 123 -4.45 18.07 17.84
C ASP A 123 -5.93 18.07 18.23
N ALA A 124 -6.81 17.80 17.27
CA ALA A 124 -8.25 17.77 17.52
C ALA A 124 -8.62 16.73 18.57
N LEU A 125 -8.00 15.55 18.53
CA LEU A 125 -8.18 14.50 19.53
C LEU A 125 -7.61 14.92 20.91
N THR A 126 -6.44 15.55 20.92
CA THR A 126 -5.75 15.96 22.16
C THR A 126 -6.51 17.06 22.91
N TYR A 127 -7.07 18.02 22.18
CA TYR A 127 -7.79 19.16 22.75
C TYR A 127 -9.32 19.01 22.71
N ALA A 128 -9.82 17.81 22.38
CA ALA A 128 -11.25 17.53 22.23
C ALA A 128 -11.98 18.54 21.32
N ASN A 129 -11.31 19.00 20.26
CA ASN A 129 -11.86 19.96 19.31
C ASN A 129 -12.51 19.22 18.14
N GLU A 130 -13.79 18.87 18.34
CA GLU A 130 -14.59 18.11 17.39
C GLU A 130 -14.65 18.78 16.01
N GLY A 131 -14.79 20.11 15.96
CA GLY A 131 -14.86 20.87 14.71
C GLY A 131 -13.58 20.75 13.88
N LYS A 132 -12.41 20.92 14.50
CA LYS A 132 -11.11 20.73 13.82
C LYS A 132 -10.94 19.27 13.37
N GLY A 133 -11.37 18.32 14.20
CA GLY A 133 -11.27 16.88 13.91
C GLY A 133 -12.08 16.45 12.69
N VAL A 134 -13.33 16.91 12.59
CA VAL A 134 -14.19 16.63 11.43
C VAL A 134 -13.60 17.24 10.16
N LEU A 135 -13.15 18.50 10.20
CA LEU A 135 -12.55 19.16 9.05
C LEU A 135 -11.28 18.44 8.56
N ALA A 136 -10.40 18.05 9.49
CA ALA A 136 -9.19 17.30 9.17
C ALA A 136 -9.51 15.90 8.60
N GLY A 137 -10.48 15.20 9.18
CA GLY A 137 -10.96 13.91 8.67
C GLY A 137 -11.54 14.00 7.26
N VAL A 138 -12.36 15.02 6.98
CA VAL A 138 -12.90 15.28 5.63
C VAL A 138 -11.78 15.62 4.64
N ALA A 139 -10.78 16.39 5.05
CA ALA A 139 -9.64 16.70 4.18
C ALA A 139 -8.88 15.42 3.79
N ILE A 140 -8.59 14.53 4.75
CA ILE A 140 -7.95 13.23 4.48
C ILE A 140 -8.83 12.35 3.58
N LEU A 141 -10.14 12.31 3.83
CA LEU A 141 -11.09 11.57 3.00
C LEU A 141 -11.08 12.05 1.55
N LEU A 142 -11.11 13.37 1.33
CA LEU A 142 -11.07 13.94 -0.02
C LEU A 142 -9.74 13.61 -0.71
N CYS A 143 -8.61 13.66 -0.01
CA CYS A 143 -7.33 13.19 -0.54
C CYS A 143 -7.39 11.71 -0.95
N ALA A 144 -7.99 10.85 -0.11
CA ALA A 144 -8.17 9.43 -0.40
C ALA A 144 -8.99 9.21 -1.68
N MET A 145 -10.14 9.90 -1.78
CA MET A 145 -11.04 9.79 -2.93
C MET A 145 -10.40 10.28 -4.23
N VAL A 146 -9.62 11.36 -4.18
CA VAL A 146 -8.90 11.87 -5.35
C VAL A 146 -7.83 10.88 -5.79
N LEU A 147 -7.03 10.35 -4.85
CA LEU A 147 -5.99 9.37 -5.15
C LEU A 147 -6.59 8.08 -5.74
N ASP A 148 -7.63 7.54 -5.10
CA ASP A 148 -8.35 6.36 -5.57
C ASP A 148 -8.91 6.57 -6.98
N ARG A 149 -9.51 7.74 -7.25
CA ARG A 149 -10.06 8.05 -8.58
C ARG A 149 -8.99 8.21 -9.66
N ILE A 150 -7.82 8.76 -9.33
CA ILE A 150 -6.68 8.81 -10.26
C ILE A 150 -6.18 7.40 -10.61
N VAL A 151 -6.14 6.52 -9.62
CA VAL A 151 -5.69 5.12 -9.75
C VAL A 151 -6.68 4.31 -10.58
N GLN A 152 -7.97 4.36 -10.26
CA GLN A 152 -9.03 3.67 -11.00
C GLN A 152 -9.26 4.24 -12.41
N GLY A 153 -9.14 5.55 -12.58
CA GLY A 153 -9.28 6.21 -13.88
C GLY A 153 -8.25 5.72 -14.91
N ARG A 154 -7.10 5.23 -14.47
CA ARG A 154 -6.09 4.59 -15.34
C ARG A 154 -6.47 3.15 -15.68
N THR A 155 -7.24 2.46 -14.86
CA THR A 155 -7.61 1.04 -15.06
C THR A 155 -8.75 0.84 -16.04
N ARG A 156 -9.68 1.81 -16.14
CA ARG A 156 -10.86 1.75 -17.03
C ARG A 156 -10.54 2.07 -18.51
N LYS A 157 -9.31 2.46 -18.84
CA LYS A 157 -8.94 2.92 -20.20
C LYS A 157 -8.40 1.80 -21.12
N ASP A 158 -8.43 0.56 -20.65
CA ASP A 158 -8.08 -0.65 -21.41
C ASP A 158 -9.29 -1.59 -21.43
#